data_AF-A0A059WXA6-F1
#
_entry.id   AF-A0A059WXA6-F1
#
_cell.length_a   1.000
_cell.length_b   1.000
_cell.length_c   1.000
_cell.angle_alpha   90.00
_cell.angle_beta   90.00
_cell.angle_gamma   90.00
#
_symmetry.space_group_name_H-M   'P 1'
#
loop_
_entity.id
_entity.type
_entity.pdbx_description
1 polymer ?
#
loop_
_entity_poly.entity_id
_entity_poly.type
_entity_poly.pdbx_seq_one_letter_code
_entity_poly.pdbx_strand_id
1 'polypeptide(L)'
;AEHDYMVSAKPVESSDVRAMDGLTQADNWGPQKIEVDKLWANNVRGAGIVVAVVDSGMDTTHPQLQNQIAFNAGEFGSDGHGGQKQNNHIDDDGNGYVDDYAGYDFSDINPKPLAGDNQHHGTHVSGIVAAEHSDTTAKSAPYVEGVAPAAKILPLAFLDKNGSGSMAHAVVAIQYAVARGARVINASWGGSQCSQTLKEEIGSLEAKKIVFVAAAGNDSSNVDFSMEYPASLNLGAMITVGATGDHDYMANYSNYGSRTVHIFAPGTNIVSTLPGGQMGYLSGTSMAAPFVSGASALLLGAVPDATPAQVRQALYNSAFHSMNYLNASQGRMDLASALNDLHAIVGH
;
A
#
# COMPACT_ATOMS: atom_id res chain seq x y z
N ALA A 1 -11.61 21.45 -18.72
CA ALA A 1 -11.85 20.38 -17.73
C ALA A 1 -11.48 19.07 -18.39
N GLU A 2 -10.60 18.29 -17.76
CA GLU A 2 -10.29 16.93 -18.19
C GLU A 2 -11.52 16.03 -17.98
N HIS A 3 -11.69 14.97 -18.78
CA HIS A 3 -12.73 13.99 -18.54
C HIS A 3 -12.37 13.16 -17.30
N ASP A 4 -13.35 12.91 -16.42
CA ASP A 4 -13.13 12.00 -15.29
C ASP A 4 -13.13 10.55 -15.80
N TYR A 5 -12.07 9.82 -15.49
CA TYR A 5 -11.87 8.44 -15.92
C TYR A 5 -12.09 7.49 -14.77
N MET A 6 -12.54 6.28 -15.07
CA MET A 6 -12.71 5.23 -14.07
C MET A 6 -11.44 4.38 -13.96
N VAL A 7 -11.13 3.99 -12.74
CA VAL A 7 -10.14 2.95 -12.43
C VAL A 7 -10.77 1.88 -11.56
N SER A 8 -10.05 0.77 -11.46
CA SER A 8 -10.47 -0.30 -10.58
C SER A 8 -9.29 -0.96 -9.89
N ALA A 9 -9.57 -1.51 -8.72
CA ALA A 9 -8.87 -2.69 -8.24
C ALA A 9 -9.66 -3.92 -8.69
N LYS A 10 -8.97 -5.04 -8.91
CA LYS A 10 -9.67 -6.29 -9.21
C LYS A 10 -10.64 -6.59 -8.05
N PRO A 11 -11.95 -6.78 -8.30
CA PRO A 11 -12.89 -7.12 -7.25
C PRO A 11 -12.42 -8.39 -6.54
N VAL A 12 -12.51 -8.39 -5.21
CA VAL A 12 -12.28 -9.59 -4.41
C VAL A 12 -13.55 -10.44 -4.50
N GLU A 13 -13.47 -11.55 -5.22
CA GLU A 13 -14.59 -12.47 -5.32
C GLU A 13 -14.69 -13.32 -4.05
N SER A 14 -15.90 -13.78 -3.71
CA SER A 14 -16.10 -14.62 -2.53
C SER A 14 -15.31 -15.94 -2.58
N SER A 15 -14.93 -16.40 -3.78
CA SER A 15 -14.05 -17.56 -3.98
C SER A 15 -12.58 -17.30 -3.65
N ASP A 16 -12.17 -16.03 -3.71
CA ASP A 16 -10.81 -15.59 -3.37
C ASP A 16 -10.67 -15.46 -1.85
N VAL A 17 -11.76 -15.10 -1.16
CA VAL A 17 -11.80 -15.08 0.31
C VAL A 17 -11.87 -16.48 0.88
N ARG A 18 -10.78 -16.92 1.50
CA ARG A 18 -10.75 -18.11 2.35
C ARG A 18 -10.42 -17.70 3.77
N ALA A 19 -11.46 -17.54 4.60
CA ALA A 19 -11.29 -17.35 6.04
C ALA A 19 -10.47 -18.52 6.61
N MET A 20 -9.30 -18.24 7.17
CA MET A 20 -8.44 -19.26 7.76
C MET A 20 -8.61 -19.37 9.27
N ASP A 21 -9.01 -20.54 9.73
CA ASP A 21 -8.75 -21.00 11.09
C ASP A 21 -7.39 -21.73 11.10
N GLY A 22 -6.38 -21.15 11.75
CA GLY A 22 -5.08 -21.81 11.93
C GLY A 22 -4.08 -21.58 10.79
N LEU A 23 -3.67 -20.32 10.61
CA LEU A 23 -2.47 -19.97 9.85
C LEU A 23 -1.27 -20.82 10.28
N THR A 24 -0.25 -20.90 9.44
CA THR A 24 1.06 -21.44 9.77
C THR A 24 2.14 -20.43 9.40
N GLN A 25 3.37 -20.58 9.92
CA GLN A 25 4.48 -19.72 9.49
C GLN A 25 4.74 -19.83 7.98
N ALA A 26 4.47 -21.00 7.38
CA ALA A 26 4.65 -21.22 5.96
C ALA A 26 3.69 -20.37 5.10
N ASP A 27 2.57 -19.91 5.66
CA ASP A 27 1.63 -19.05 4.96
C ASP A 27 2.16 -17.62 4.82
N ASN A 28 2.97 -17.16 5.78
CA ASN A 28 3.72 -15.89 5.72
C ASN A 28 5.00 -16.01 4.86
N TRP A 29 4.93 -16.70 3.72
CA TRP A 29 6.10 -16.91 2.86
C TRP A 29 6.61 -15.61 2.23
N GLY A 30 5.72 -14.66 1.93
CA GLY A 30 6.04 -13.40 1.24
C GLY A 30 7.08 -12.55 1.99
N PRO A 31 6.86 -12.21 3.27
CA PRO A 31 7.85 -11.50 4.08
C PRO A 31 9.21 -12.20 4.11
N GLN A 32 9.23 -13.52 4.32
CA GLN A 32 10.47 -14.30 4.35
C GLN A 32 11.20 -14.28 3.00
N LYS A 33 10.44 -14.34 1.89
CA LYS A 33 11.02 -14.32 0.54
C LYS A 33 11.80 -13.05 0.24
N ILE A 34 11.35 -11.91 0.78
CA ILE A 34 12.00 -10.61 0.59
C ILE A 34 13.06 -10.33 1.67
N GLU A 35 13.39 -11.31 2.52
CA GLU A 35 14.45 -11.22 3.54
C GLU A 35 14.24 -10.04 4.52
N VAL A 36 12.98 -9.74 4.84
CA VAL A 36 12.62 -8.62 5.73
C VAL A 36 12.98 -8.88 7.20
N ASP A 37 13.06 -10.15 7.58
CA ASP A 37 13.46 -10.60 8.92
C ASP A 37 14.84 -10.06 9.32
N LYS A 38 15.75 -9.89 8.35
CA LYS A 38 17.05 -9.23 8.55
C LYS A 38 16.92 -7.78 9.02
N LEU A 39 15.92 -7.04 8.52
CA LEU A 39 15.65 -5.67 8.97
C LEU A 39 14.99 -5.68 10.34
N TRP A 40 14.01 -6.56 10.56
CA TRP A 40 13.33 -6.69 11.84
C TRP A 40 14.28 -7.08 12.98
N ALA A 41 15.27 -7.94 12.72
CA ALA A 41 16.30 -8.34 13.68
C ALA A 41 17.18 -7.15 14.12
N ASN A 42 17.28 -6.11 13.29
CA ASN A 42 17.99 -4.86 13.58
C ASN A 42 17.03 -3.75 14.08
N ASN A 43 15.81 -4.12 14.51
CA ASN A 43 14.77 -3.20 14.98
C ASN A 43 14.31 -2.16 13.94
N VAL A 44 14.54 -2.41 12.65
CA VAL A 44 14.01 -1.60 11.56
C VAL A 44 12.61 -2.11 11.26
N ARG A 45 11.60 -1.42 11.80
CA ARG A 45 10.18 -1.83 11.75
C ARG A 45 9.24 -0.78 11.16
N GLY A 46 9.76 0.36 10.68
CA GLY A 46 8.98 1.41 10.01
C GLY A 46 8.36 2.45 10.95
N ALA A 47 8.83 2.53 12.19
CA ALA A 47 8.34 3.50 13.17
C ALA A 47 8.44 4.94 12.66
N GLY A 48 7.39 5.73 12.90
CA GLY A 48 7.33 7.15 12.50
C GLY A 48 6.98 7.40 11.04
N ILE A 49 6.74 6.35 10.24
CA ILE A 49 6.28 6.48 8.85
C ILE A 49 4.78 6.25 8.78
N VAL A 50 4.08 7.18 8.12
CA VAL A 50 2.69 7.01 7.69
C VAL A 50 2.68 6.51 6.25
N VAL A 51 2.02 5.38 6.02
CA VAL A 51 1.72 4.81 4.70
C VAL A 51 0.24 5.03 4.41
N ALA A 52 -0.08 5.83 3.41
CA ALA A 52 -1.45 5.96 2.94
C ALA A 52 -1.81 4.79 2.01
N VAL A 53 -2.95 4.15 2.27
CA VAL A 53 -3.52 3.11 1.41
C VAL A 53 -4.72 3.73 0.70
N VAL A 54 -4.53 4.12 -0.56
CA VAL A 54 -5.56 4.73 -1.40
C VAL A 54 -6.25 3.61 -2.17
N ASP A 55 -7.38 3.12 -1.64
CA ASP A 55 -7.99 1.84 -2.04
C ASP A 55 -9.52 1.82 -1.76
N SER A 56 -10.09 0.69 -1.33
CA SER A 56 -11.50 0.51 -0.95
C SER A 56 -11.82 0.82 0.53
N GLY A 57 -10.82 1.28 1.29
CA GLY A 57 -10.93 1.52 2.73
C GLY A 57 -10.12 0.54 3.56
N MET A 58 -10.46 0.41 4.84
CA MET A 58 -9.87 -0.57 5.75
C MET A 58 -10.85 -0.88 6.88
N ASP A 59 -10.94 -2.13 7.31
CA ASP A 59 -11.57 -2.47 8.58
C ASP A 59 -10.73 -1.93 9.76
N THR A 60 -11.11 -0.76 10.26
CA THR A 60 -10.45 -0.06 11.37
C THR A 60 -10.62 -0.76 12.72
N THR A 61 -11.46 -1.79 12.79
CA THR A 61 -11.69 -2.59 14.01
C THR A 61 -10.97 -3.93 14.00
N HIS A 62 -10.28 -4.25 12.89
CA HIS A 62 -9.56 -5.51 12.75
C HIS A 62 -8.45 -5.61 13.84
N PRO A 63 -8.34 -6.71 14.61
CA PRO A 63 -7.42 -6.82 15.74
C PRO A 63 -5.96 -6.51 15.43
N GLN A 64 -5.45 -6.93 14.27
CA GLN A 64 -4.09 -6.64 13.80
C GLN A 64 -3.89 -5.25 13.14
N LEU A 65 -4.94 -4.46 12.93
CA LEU A 65 -4.87 -3.16 12.22
C LEU A 65 -5.36 -1.97 13.05
N GLN A 66 -6.26 -2.17 14.02
CA GLN A 66 -6.86 -1.08 14.80
C GLN A 66 -5.83 -0.18 15.49
N ASN A 67 -4.69 -0.75 15.90
CA ASN A 67 -3.59 -0.01 16.53
C ASN A 67 -2.63 0.62 15.50
N GLN A 68 -2.76 0.26 14.23
CA GLN A 68 -1.90 0.72 13.15
C GLN A 68 -2.46 1.95 12.46
N ILE A 69 -3.64 2.42 12.82
CA ILE A 69 -4.26 3.60 12.20
C ILE A 69 -3.43 4.86 12.52
N ALA A 70 -3.18 5.66 11.49
CA ALA A 70 -2.72 7.03 11.60
C ALA A 70 -3.90 7.93 11.98
N PHE A 71 -4.29 7.93 13.25
CA PHE A 71 -5.42 8.72 13.75
C PHE A 71 -5.22 10.24 13.54
N ASN A 72 -6.31 10.96 13.25
CA ASN A 72 -6.28 12.42 13.21
C ASN A 72 -6.37 12.98 14.63
N ALA A 73 -5.29 13.61 15.10
CA ALA A 73 -5.26 14.24 16.42
C ALA A 73 -6.19 15.46 16.51
N GLY A 74 -6.50 16.10 15.37
CA GLY A 74 -7.44 17.24 15.29
C GLY A 74 -8.88 16.86 15.65
N GLU A 75 -9.27 15.64 15.25
CA GLU A 75 -10.58 15.03 15.50
C GLU A 75 -10.65 14.23 16.81
N PHE A 76 -9.61 14.26 17.65
CA PHE A 76 -9.56 13.47 18.88
C PHE A 76 -9.87 14.31 20.13
N GLY A 77 -10.77 13.80 20.98
CA GLY A 77 -10.94 14.30 22.34
C GLY A 77 -12.38 14.70 22.66
N SER A 78 -12.56 15.50 23.72
CA SER A 78 -13.89 16.00 24.09
C SER A 78 -14.30 17.17 23.21
N ASP A 79 -15.57 17.21 22.84
CA ASP A 79 -16.21 18.32 22.11
C ASP A 79 -16.59 19.52 23.01
N GLY A 80 -16.35 19.43 24.33
CA GLY A 80 -16.76 20.47 25.30
C GLY A 80 -18.26 20.47 25.65
N HIS A 81 -19.05 19.56 25.06
CA HIS A 81 -20.50 19.40 25.25
C HIS A 81 -20.89 18.03 25.80
N GLY A 82 -19.91 17.20 26.17
CA GLY A 82 -20.12 15.87 26.74
C GLY A 82 -20.08 14.75 25.71
N GLY A 83 -19.79 15.07 24.45
CA GLY A 83 -19.51 14.13 23.37
C GLY A 83 -18.01 14.05 23.02
N GLN A 84 -17.74 13.42 21.88
CA GLN A 84 -16.41 13.15 21.35
C GLN A 84 -16.26 13.80 19.98
N LYS A 85 -15.11 14.43 19.73
CA LYS A 85 -14.79 15.06 18.43
C LYS A 85 -14.84 14.07 17.27
N GLN A 86 -14.46 12.82 17.54
CA GLN A 86 -14.37 11.74 16.56
C GLN A 86 -15.69 11.42 15.83
N ASN A 87 -16.83 11.90 16.32
CA ASN A 87 -18.15 11.61 15.78
C ASN A 87 -19.21 12.67 16.13
N ASN A 88 -18.81 13.94 16.23
CA ASN A 88 -19.74 15.03 16.57
C ASN A 88 -20.35 15.70 15.32
N HIS A 89 -19.99 15.25 14.12
CA HIS A 89 -20.43 15.78 12.83
C HIS A 89 -19.91 17.20 12.57
N ILE A 90 -18.74 17.51 13.11
CA ILE A 90 -18.03 18.77 12.93
C ILE A 90 -16.65 18.44 12.34
N ASP A 91 -16.15 19.34 11.51
CA ASP A 91 -14.75 19.37 11.11
C ASP A 91 -13.99 20.15 12.19
N ASP A 92 -13.42 19.44 13.16
CA ASP A 92 -12.87 20.01 14.38
C ASP A 92 -11.50 20.66 14.18
N ASP A 93 -10.78 20.25 13.13
CA ASP A 93 -9.47 20.81 12.77
C ASP A 93 -9.52 21.78 11.57
N GLY A 94 -10.68 21.89 10.92
CA GLY A 94 -10.94 22.82 9.82
C GLY A 94 -10.26 22.41 8.51
N ASN A 95 -9.95 21.12 8.33
CA ASN A 95 -9.24 20.61 7.16
C ASN A 95 -10.16 20.36 5.95
N GLY A 96 -11.47 20.53 6.11
CA GLY A 96 -12.50 20.31 5.09
C GLY A 96 -13.18 18.94 5.16
N TYR A 97 -12.84 18.09 6.14
CA TYR A 97 -13.29 16.71 6.24
C TYR A 97 -13.85 16.41 7.63
N VAL A 98 -15.19 16.42 7.73
CA VAL A 98 -15.92 16.16 8.98
C VAL A 98 -15.61 14.77 9.56
N ASP A 99 -15.29 14.69 10.85
CA ASP A 99 -15.05 13.46 11.62
C ASP A 99 -14.03 12.48 10.98
N ASP A 100 -12.97 12.96 10.31
CA ASP A 100 -11.96 12.17 9.59
C ASP A 100 -10.92 11.45 10.49
N TYR A 101 -11.36 11.05 11.69
CA TYR A 101 -10.52 10.54 12.78
C TYR A 101 -9.68 9.31 12.41
N ALA A 102 -10.26 8.33 11.71
CA ALA A 102 -9.63 7.04 11.42
C ALA A 102 -9.34 6.81 9.92
N GLY A 103 -9.33 7.89 9.12
CA GLY A 103 -9.30 7.83 7.67
C GLY A 103 -10.60 8.34 7.06
N TYR A 104 -10.68 8.33 5.74
CA TYR A 104 -11.77 8.99 5.03
C TYR A 104 -12.23 8.23 3.78
N ASP A 105 -13.51 8.38 3.44
CA ASP A 105 -14.15 7.77 2.27
C ASP A 105 -14.53 8.86 1.24
N PHE A 106 -13.82 8.84 0.13
CA PHE A 106 -13.99 9.68 -1.06
C PHE A 106 -14.73 8.96 -2.20
N SER A 107 -15.26 7.75 -1.98
CA SER A 107 -15.86 6.95 -3.08
C SER A 107 -17.18 7.53 -3.60
N ASP A 108 -17.86 8.36 -2.81
CA ASP A 108 -19.15 9.00 -3.13
C ASP A 108 -19.00 10.52 -3.32
N ILE A 109 -19.97 11.14 -4.00
CA ILE A 109 -20.06 12.60 -4.19
C ILE A 109 -20.18 13.37 -2.88
N ASN A 110 -20.57 12.68 -1.81
CA ASN A 110 -20.57 13.18 -0.44
C ASN A 110 -19.53 12.38 0.36
N PRO A 111 -18.26 12.83 0.36
CA PRO A 111 -17.23 12.23 1.18
C PRO A 111 -17.62 12.20 2.66
N LYS A 112 -17.18 11.17 3.37
CA LYS A 112 -17.62 10.89 4.74
C LYS A 112 -16.54 10.16 5.55
N PRO A 113 -16.68 10.11 6.88
CA PRO A 113 -15.82 9.28 7.72
C PRO A 113 -15.76 7.84 7.24
N LEU A 114 -14.58 7.23 7.30
CA LEU A 114 -14.40 5.85 6.89
C LEU A 114 -15.20 4.92 7.82
N ALA A 115 -16.13 4.16 7.24
CA ALA A 115 -17.01 3.25 7.97
C ALA A 115 -16.55 1.77 7.94
N GLY A 116 -15.40 1.48 7.31
CA GLY A 116 -14.87 0.13 7.12
C GLY A 116 -14.48 -0.13 5.66
N ASP A 117 -14.44 -1.40 5.28
CA ASP A 117 -14.12 -1.85 3.92
C ASP A 117 -15.07 -2.96 3.49
N ASN A 118 -16.02 -2.62 2.61
CA ASN A 118 -17.02 -3.57 2.11
C ASN A 118 -16.53 -4.38 0.91
N GLN A 119 -15.39 -4.01 0.33
CA GLN A 119 -14.79 -4.69 -0.82
C GLN A 119 -13.78 -5.75 -0.36
N HIS A 120 -13.14 -5.55 0.80
CA HIS A 120 -12.11 -6.38 1.45
C HIS A 120 -10.66 -6.13 0.97
N HIS A 121 -10.47 -5.58 -0.23
CA HIS A 121 -9.15 -5.39 -0.83
C HIS A 121 -8.25 -4.43 -0.05
N GLY A 122 -8.75 -3.25 0.34
CA GLY A 122 -7.98 -2.26 1.09
C GLY A 122 -7.54 -2.76 2.47
N THR A 123 -8.36 -3.57 3.13
CA THR A 123 -7.99 -4.25 4.38
C THR A 123 -6.87 -5.27 4.16
N HIS A 124 -6.93 -6.04 3.07
CA HIS A 124 -5.90 -7.03 2.72
C HIS A 124 -4.57 -6.36 2.39
N VAL A 125 -4.61 -5.32 1.56
CA VAL A 125 -3.46 -4.48 1.23
C VAL A 125 -2.84 -3.88 2.50
N SER A 126 -3.65 -3.32 3.40
CA SER A 126 -3.18 -2.72 4.65
C SER A 126 -2.47 -3.72 5.57
N GLY A 127 -2.96 -4.96 5.65
CA GLY A 127 -2.32 -6.02 6.41
C GLY A 127 -0.93 -6.40 5.89
N ILE A 128 -0.75 -6.44 4.56
CA ILE A 128 0.57 -6.71 3.96
C ILE A 128 1.56 -5.61 4.33
N VAL A 129 1.11 -4.35 4.32
CA VAL A 129 1.96 -3.20 4.69
C VAL A 129 2.38 -3.28 6.15
N ALA A 130 1.43 -3.38 7.08
CA ALA A 130 1.72 -3.10 8.50
C ALA A 130 0.88 -3.89 9.52
N ALA A 131 0.30 -5.05 9.20
CA ALA A 131 -0.33 -5.88 10.24
C ALA A 131 0.62 -6.07 11.44
N GLU A 132 0.10 -5.88 12.66
CA GLU A 132 0.89 -6.04 13.89
C GLU A 132 1.42 -7.47 13.99
N HIS A 133 2.67 -7.64 14.43
CA HIS A 133 3.26 -8.96 14.71
C HIS A 133 2.79 -9.53 16.05
N SER A 134 1.52 -9.36 16.33
CA SER A 134 0.82 -9.88 17.47
C SER A 134 -0.66 -9.80 17.18
N ASP A 135 -1.40 -10.81 17.60
CA ASP A 135 -2.84 -10.74 17.68
C ASP A 135 -3.24 -11.14 19.10
N THR A 136 -3.74 -10.19 19.89
CA THR A 136 -4.19 -10.44 21.27
C THR A 136 -5.44 -11.33 21.34
N THR A 137 -6.07 -11.64 20.21
CA THR A 137 -7.27 -12.47 20.09
C THR A 137 -6.99 -13.86 19.52
N ALA A 138 -5.83 -14.05 18.85
CA ALA A 138 -5.42 -15.35 18.32
C ALA A 138 -5.03 -16.30 19.46
N LYS A 139 -5.93 -17.25 19.77
CA LYS A 139 -5.77 -18.20 20.87
C LYS A 139 -4.62 -19.20 20.67
N SER A 140 -3.98 -19.25 19.50
CA SER A 140 -2.82 -20.12 19.21
C SER A 140 -2.31 -20.11 17.75
N ALA A 141 -3.02 -19.48 16.79
CA ALA A 141 -2.60 -19.40 15.39
C ALA A 141 -1.55 -18.29 15.17
N PRO A 142 -0.58 -18.44 14.25
CA PRO A 142 0.25 -17.34 13.80
C PRO A 142 -0.62 -16.27 13.13
N TYR A 143 -0.11 -15.07 13.11
CA TYR A 143 -0.77 -13.87 12.63
C TYR A 143 -0.17 -13.46 11.28
N VAL A 144 -0.80 -12.53 10.56
CA VAL A 144 -0.18 -11.95 9.35
C VAL A 144 1.02 -11.10 9.78
N GLU A 145 2.18 -11.33 9.16
CA GLU A 145 3.39 -10.55 9.41
C GLU A 145 3.49 -9.38 8.42
N GLY A 146 2.91 -8.23 8.79
CA GLY A 146 3.05 -7.01 7.98
C GLY A 146 4.51 -6.62 7.81
N VAL A 147 4.88 -6.10 6.64
CA VAL A 147 6.28 -5.79 6.31
C VAL A 147 6.87 -4.71 7.24
N ALA A 148 6.11 -3.67 7.56
CA ALA A 148 6.49 -2.56 8.43
C ALA A 148 5.56 -2.48 9.66
N PRO A 149 5.70 -3.38 10.64
CA PRO A 149 4.73 -3.52 11.75
C PRO A 149 4.74 -2.36 12.76
N ALA A 150 5.65 -1.38 12.64
CA ALA A 150 5.64 -0.16 13.44
C ALA A 150 5.25 1.09 12.64
N ALA A 151 5.00 0.97 11.33
CA ALA A 151 4.43 2.03 10.52
C ALA A 151 2.95 2.25 10.87
N LYS A 152 2.41 3.42 10.51
CA LYS A 152 0.98 3.70 10.62
C LYS A 152 0.32 3.74 9.25
N ILE A 153 -0.88 3.21 9.15
CA ILE A 153 -1.72 3.18 7.95
C ILE A 153 -2.70 4.35 8.00
N LEU A 154 -2.72 5.15 6.93
CA LEU A 154 -3.79 6.09 6.67
C LEU A 154 -4.73 5.48 5.61
N PRO A 155 -5.86 4.89 6.00
CA PRO A 155 -6.76 4.24 5.06
C PRO A 155 -7.65 5.28 4.36
N LEU A 156 -7.63 5.29 3.04
CA LEU A 156 -8.39 6.24 2.22
C LEU A 156 -9.20 5.45 1.19
N ALA A 157 -10.52 5.41 1.38
CA ALA A 157 -11.41 4.78 0.41
C ALA A 157 -11.69 5.75 -0.73
N PHE A 158 -11.58 5.28 -1.96
CA PHE A 158 -12.09 5.97 -3.16
C PHE A 158 -12.70 4.99 -4.17
N LEU A 159 -12.39 3.69 -4.01
CA LEU A 159 -13.05 2.60 -4.71
C LEU A 159 -14.33 2.21 -3.98
N ASP A 160 -15.40 2.01 -4.73
CA ASP A 160 -16.67 1.52 -4.23
C ASP A 160 -16.64 0.02 -3.87
N LYS A 161 -17.78 -0.50 -3.41
CA LYS A 161 -17.95 -1.93 -3.07
C LYS A 161 -17.68 -2.90 -4.23
N ASN A 162 -17.67 -2.42 -5.48
CA ASN A 162 -17.36 -3.22 -6.67
C ASN A 162 -15.90 -3.04 -7.10
N GLY A 163 -15.09 -2.32 -6.33
CA GLY A 163 -13.69 -2.04 -6.64
C GLY A 163 -13.50 -0.97 -7.70
N SER A 164 -14.51 -0.13 -7.99
CA SER A 164 -14.47 0.90 -9.02
C SER A 164 -14.46 2.30 -8.41
N GLY A 165 -13.65 3.21 -8.94
CA GLY A 165 -13.57 4.58 -8.45
C GLY A 165 -13.16 5.55 -9.55
N SER A 166 -13.40 6.84 -9.33
CA SER A 166 -13.02 7.87 -10.30
C SER A 166 -11.60 8.38 -10.07
N MET A 167 -10.94 8.82 -11.14
CA MET A 167 -9.62 9.43 -11.06
C MET A 167 -9.63 10.74 -10.30
N ALA A 168 -10.71 11.52 -10.40
CA ALA A 168 -10.86 12.72 -9.60
C ALA A 168 -10.82 12.41 -8.09
N HIS A 169 -11.54 11.37 -7.63
CA HIS A 169 -11.53 10.97 -6.23
C HIS A 169 -10.17 10.40 -5.81
N ALA A 170 -9.48 9.67 -6.69
CA ALA A 170 -8.11 9.20 -6.43
C ALA A 170 -7.13 10.37 -6.20
N VAL A 171 -7.21 11.42 -7.02
CA VAL A 171 -6.38 12.63 -6.87
C VAL A 171 -6.66 13.32 -5.55
N VAL A 172 -7.93 13.49 -5.16
CA VAL A 172 -8.30 14.09 -3.87
C VAL A 172 -7.78 13.24 -2.70
N ALA A 173 -7.90 11.92 -2.77
CA ALA A 173 -7.33 11.03 -1.75
C ALA A 173 -5.80 11.13 -1.65
N ILE A 174 -5.09 11.26 -2.78
CA ILE A 174 -3.63 11.49 -2.80
C ILE A 174 -3.29 12.83 -2.14
N GLN A 175 -4.02 13.90 -2.45
CA GLN A 175 -3.81 15.21 -1.85
C GLN A 175 -4.03 15.20 -0.34
N TYR A 176 -5.08 14.50 0.11
CA TYR A 176 -5.35 14.30 1.52
C TYR A 176 -4.25 13.49 2.22
N ALA A 177 -3.75 12.41 1.59
CA ALA A 177 -2.62 11.65 2.09
C ALA A 177 -1.37 12.52 2.31
N VAL A 178 -1.07 13.42 1.36
CA VAL A 178 0.01 14.39 1.47
C VAL A 178 -0.23 15.33 2.66
N ALA A 179 -1.43 15.89 2.79
CA ALA A 179 -1.78 16.81 3.87
C ALA A 179 -1.67 16.16 5.26
N ARG A 180 -2.03 14.88 5.36
CA ARG A 180 -1.91 14.06 6.58
C ARG A 180 -0.49 13.53 6.84
N GLY A 181 0.49 13.92 6.03
CA GLY A 181 1.91 13.63 6.26
C GLY A 181 2.37 12.23 5.84
N ALA A 182 1.66 11.58 4.91
CA ALA A 182 2.09 10.30 4.37
C ALA A 182 3.46 10.41 3.69
N ARG A 183 4.34 9.44 3.97
CA ARG A 183 5.68 9.31 3.33
C ARG A 183 5.70 8.24 2.24
N VAL A 184 4.72 7.34 2.26
CA VAL A 184 4.49 6.33 1.24
C VAL A 184 3.01 6.33 0.90
N ILE A 185 2.66 6.25 -0.39
CA ILE A 185 1.30 6.06 -0.89
C ILE A 185 1.27 4.75 -1.65
N ASN A 186 0.43 3.82 -1.21
CA ASN A 186 0.15 2.57 -1.92
C ASN A 186 -1.08 2.74 -2.82
N ALA A 187 -0.91 2.50 -4.11
CA ALA A 187 -1.95 2.50 -5.13
C ALA A 187 -2.07 1.12 -5.79
N SER A 188 -2.96 0.28 -5.26
CA SER A 188 -3.20 -1.09 -5.73
C SER A 188 -4.35 -1.17 -6.76
N TRP A 189 -4.42 -0.18 -7.65
CA TRP A 189 -5.47 0.01 -8.67
C TRP A 189 -4.86 0.51 -9.98
N GLY A 190 -5.62 0.39 -11.08
CA GLY A 190 -5.19 0.82 -12.39
C GLY A 190 -6.35 1.06 -13.37
N GLY A 191 -6.04 1.67 -14.52
CA GLY A 191 -6.97 1.86 -15.62
C GLY A 191 -6.28 2.25 -16.92
N SER A 192 -7.02 2.21 -18.02
CA SER A 192 -6.45 2.37 -19.38
C SER A 192 -6.22 3.82 -19.82
N GLN A 193 -6.76 4.81 -19.08
CA GLN A 193 -6.75 6.21 -19.48
C GLN A 193 -5.72 7.02 -18.69
N CYS A 194 -4.95 7.85 -19.40
CA CYS A 194 -4.02 8.78 -18.79
C CYS A 194 -4.75 10.03 -18.33
N SER A 195 -4.67 10.35 -17.03
CA SER A 195 -5.06 11.67 -16.52
C SER A 195 -3.83 12.55 -16.36
N GLN A 196 -3.85 13.73 -16.98
CA GLN A 196 -2.84 14.76 -16.79
C GLN A 196 -2.84 15.26 -15.34
N THR A 197 -4.02 15.42 -14.74
CA THR A 197 -4.16 15.82 -13.33
C THR A 197 -3.49 14.82 -12.40
N LEU A 198 -3.72 13.52 -12.60
CA LEU A 198 -3.06 12.46 -11.82
C LEU A 198 -1.54 12.47 -12.02
N LYS A 199 -1.09 12.64 -13.27
CA LYS A 199 0.33 12.69 -13.60
C LYS A 199 1.04 13.86 -12.91
N GLU A 200 0.42 15.04 -12.88
CA GLU A 200 0.95 16.22 -12.20
C GLU A 200 0.99 16.04 -10.69
N GLU A 201 -0.08 15.49 -10.10
CA GLU A 201 -0.14 15.23 -8.66
C GLU A 201 0.97 14.24 -8.23
N ILE A 202 1.08 13.09 -8.91
CA ILE A 202 2.13 12.09 -8.64
C ILE A 202 3.53 12.68 -8.89
N GLY A 203 3.69 13.48 -9.95
CA GLY A 203 4.96 14.16 -10.24
C GLY A 203 5.40 15.10 -9.12
N SER A 204 4.46 15.74 -8.44
CA SER A 204 4.74 16.65 -7.31
C SER A 204 5.29 15.93 -6.07
N LEU A 205 5.04 14.63 -5.93
CA LEU A 205 5.40 13.85 -4.73
C LEU A 205 6.90 13.69 -4.55
N GLU A 206 7.68 13.74 -5.63
CA GLU A 206 9.14 13.60 -5.58
C GLU A 206 9.78 14.73 -4.76
N ALA A 207 9.37 15.98 -5.05
CA ALA A 207 9.84 17.15 -4.31
C ALA A 207 9.40 17.15 -2.84
N LYS A 208 8.29 16.47 -2.52
CA LYS A 208 7.77 16.28 -1.16
C LYS A 208 8.42 15.09 -0.43
N LYS A 209 9.34 14.36 -1.08
CA LYS A 209 9.97 13.12 -0.59
C LYS A 209 8.96 12.02 -0.23
N ILE A 210 7.90 11.89 -1.03
CA ILE A 210 6.84 10.88 -0.87
C ILE A 210 7.01 9.80 -1.94
N VAL A 211 7.09 8.55 -1.52
CA VAL A 211 7.18 7.39 -2.43
C VAL A 211 5.76 7.01 -2.86
N PHE A 212 5.53 6.88 -4.17
CA PHE A 212 4.27 6.41 -4.72
C PHE A 212 4.45 4.99 -5.31
N VAL A 213 3.84 4.00 -4.68
CA VAL A 213 3.97 2.59 -5.11
C VAL A 213 2.71 2.19 -5.87
N ALA A 214 2.87 1.74 -7.11
CA ALA A 214 1.78 1.39 -8.00
C ALA A 214 1.80 -0.09 -8.36
N ALA A 215 0.65 -0.76 -8.35
CA ALA A 215 0.52 -2.09 -8.96
C ALA A 215 0.70 -2.02 -10.49
N ALA A 216 1.37 -3.00 -11.08
CA ALA A 216 1.62 -3.01 -12.53
C ALA A 216 0.41 -3.43 -13.38
N GLY A 217 -0.60 -4.07 -12.79
CA GLY A 217 -1.75 -4.65 -13.48
C GLY A 217 -1.67 -6.17 -13.66
N ASN A 218 -2.77 -6.80 -14.10
CA ASN A 218 -2.96 -8.26 -14.02
C ASN A 218 -3.41 -8.90 -15.35
N ASP A 219 -2.99 -8.34 -16.50
CA ASP A 219 -3.41 -8.75 -17.85
C ASP A 219 -2.35 -9.54 -18.62
N SER A 220 -1.28 -9.99 -17.96
CA SER A 220 -0.14 -10.66 -18.61
C SER A 220 0.50 -9.82 -19.74
N SER A 221 0.41 -8.50 -19.64
CA SER A 221 0.72 -7.56 -20.72
C SER A 221 2.03 -6.81 -20.48
N ASN A 222 2.67 -6.42 -21.58
CA ASN A 222 3.85 -5.55 -21.53
C ASN A 222 3.41 -4.07 -21.51
N VAL A 223 3.48 -3.45 -20.34
CA VAL A 223 3.06 -2.05 -20.10
C VAL A 223 4.03 -1.01 -20.66
N ASP A 224 5.12 -1.43 -21.30
CA ASP A 224 5.91 -0.57 -22.19
C ASP A 224 5.24 -0.30 -23.55
N PHE A 225 4.28 -1.15 -23.94
CA PHE A 225 3.55 -1.06 -25.21
C PHE A 225 2.03 -0.95 -25.03
N SER A 226 1.49 -1.57 -23.99
CA SER A 226 0.07 -1.52 -23.63
C SER A 226 -0.09 -0.74 -22.33
N MET A 227 -0.21 0.58 -22.46
CA MET A 227 -0.18 1.49 -21.31
C MET A 227 -1.30 1.21 -20.31
N GLU A 228 -0.95 1.27 -19.03
CA GLU A 228 -1.86 1.20 -17.88
C GLU A 228 -1.45 2.29 -16.89
N TYR A 229 -2.42 3.00 -16.33
CA TYR A 229 -2.18 4.15 -15.47
C TYR A 229 -2.67 3.85 -14.05
N PRO A 230 -1.87 4.16 -13.02
CA PRO A 230 -0.66 5.00 -13.06
C PRO A 230 0.64 4.26 -13.43
N ALA A 231 0.63 2.92 -13.54
CA ALA A 231 1.82 2.07 -13.72
C ALA A 231 2.82 2.53 -14.80
N SER A 232 2.32 2.99 -15.96
CA SER A 232 3.10 3.43 -17.12
C SER A 232 3.57 4.89 -17.06
N LEU A 233 3.22 5.67 -16.03
CA LEU A 233 3.64 7.07 -15.91
C LEU A 233 5.16 7.22 -15.73
N ASN A 234 5.79 6.25 -15.04
CA ASN A 234 7.24 6.16 -14.83
C ASN A 234 7.88 7.48 -14.31
N LEU A 235 7.27 8.07 -13.27
CA LEU A 235 7.74 9.32 -12.66
C LEU A 235 8.80 9.05 -11.57
N GLY A 236 9.55 10.09 -11.17
CA GLY A 236 10.64 9.95 -10.18
C GLY A 236 10.18 9.52 -8.79
N ALA A 237 8.96 9.91 -8.40
CA ALA A 237 8.33 9.47 -7.15
C ALA A 237 7.90 7.99 -7.15
N MET A 238 7.81 7.36 -8.33
CA MET A 238 7.08 6.11 -8.50
C MET A 238 7.93 4.85 -8.37
N ILE A 239 7.35 3.83 -7.75
CA ILE A 239 7.80 2.44 -7.79
C ILE A 239 6.65 1.55 -8.29
N THR A 240 6.60 1.27 -9.60
CA THR A 240 5.66 0.31 -10.21
C THR A 240 6.10 -1.13 -9.95
N VAL A 241 5.17 -1.97 -9.48
CA VAL A 241 5.47 -3.29 -8.91
C VAL A 241 4.72 -4.40 -9.66
N GLY A 242 5.47 -5.35 -10.20
CA GLY A 242 4.92 -6.60 -10.72
C GLY A 242 4.84 -7.69 -9.64
N ALA A 243 4.17 -8.81 -9.94
CA ALA A 243 3.97 -9.92 -9.01
C ALA A 243 4.84 -11.15 -9.32
N THR A 244 5.29 -11.85 -8.27
CA THR A 244 5.85 -13.20 -8.34
C THR A 244 4.99 -14.23 -7.61
N GLY A 245 5.27 -15.50 -7.89
CA GLY A 245 4.96 -16.61 -6.99
C GLY A 245 6.05 -16.85 -5.95
N ASP A 246 5.88 -17.93 -5.19
CA ASP A 246 6.80 -18.47 -4.17
C ASP A 246 8.07 -19.11 -4.77
N HIS A 247 8.03 -19.52 -6.04
CA HIS A 247 9.12 -20.20 -6.75
C HIS A 247 10.06 -19.26 -7.54
N ASP A 248 10.11 -17.95 -7.25
CA ASP A 248 10.94 -16.94 -7.97
C ASP A 248 10.66 -16.86 -9.48
N TYR A 249 9.41 -17.09 -9.87
CA TYR A 249 8.93 -16.82 -11.21
C TYR A 249 7.97 -15.64 -11.20
N MET A 250 8.02 -14.83 -12.25
CA MET A 250 6.97 -13.87 -12.56
C MET A 250 5.62 -14.58 -12.55
N ALA A 251 4.64 -14.01 -11.85
CA ALA A 251 3.29 -14.56 -11.83
C ALA A 251 2.71 -14.48 -13.26
N ASN A 252 2.03 -15.54 -13.70
CA ASN A 252 1.54 -15.63 -15.09
C ASN A 252 0.57 -14.49 -15.48
N TYR A 253 -0.15 -13.93 -14.52
CA TYR A 253 -1.06 -12.79 -14.70
C TYR A 253 -0.35 -11.44 -14.64
N SER A 254 0.86 -11.34 -14.10
CA SER A 254 1.50 -10.05 -13.85
C SER A 254 1.76 -9.31 -15.16
N ASN A 255 1.38 -8.04 -15.20
CA ASN A 255 1.95 -7.12 -16.17
C ASN A 255 3.44 -6.92 -15.89
N TYR A 256 4.18 -6.60 -16.95
CA TYR A 256 5.64 -6.49 -16.95
C TYR A 256 6.10 -5.37 -17.91
N GLY A 257 7.36 -4.99 -17.85
CA GLY A 257 7.91 -3.91 -18.67
C GLY A 257 9.32 -3.57 -18.25
N SER A 258 10.28 -3.64 -19.17
CA SER A 258 11.70 -3.45 -18.86
C SER A 258 12.07 -1.99 -18.57
N ARG A 259 11.15 -1.04 -18.76
CA ARG A 259 11.35 0.37 -18.38
C ARG A 259 10.34 0.87 -17.36
N THR A 260 9.09 0.42 -17.45
CA THR A 260 7.96 0.95 -16.66
C THR A 260 7.68 0.15 -15.39
N VAL A 261 7.91 -1.17 -15.38
CA VAL A 261 7.82 -1.97 -14.15
C VAL A 261 9.18 -1.97 -13.49
N HIS A 262 9.24 -1.48 -12.27
CA HIS A 262 10.50 -1.20 -11.59
C HIS A 262 11.06 -2.45 -10.91
N ILE A 263 10.23 -3.13 -10.12
CA ILE A 263 10.62 -4.28 -9.31
C ILE A 263 9.48 -5.31 -9.24
N PHE A 264 9.81 -6.58 -9.07
CA PHE A 264 8.81 -7.60 -8.72
C PHE A 264 8.75 -7.82 -7.21
N ALA A 265 7.59 -8.22 -6.68
CA ALA A 265 7.43 -8.62 -5.28
C ALA A 265 6.41 -9.78 -5.15
N PRO A 266 6.37 -10.48 -4.00
CA PRO A 266 5.39 -11.54 -3.75
C PRO A 266 3.95 -11.08 -4.02
N GLY A 267 3.23 -11.76 -4.91
CA GLY A 267 1.86 -11.38 -5.26
C GLY A 267 0.88 -12.54 -5.46
N THR A 268 1.34 -13.79 -5.47
CA THR A 268 0.47 -14.97 -5.65
C THR A 268 0.21 -15.68 -4.34
N ASN A 269 -1.05 -15.97 -4.01
CA ASN A 269 -1.44 -16.64 -2.76
C ASN A 269 -0.83 -15.95 -1.54
N ILE A 270 -1.04 -14.64 -1.43
CA ILE A 270 -0.58 -13.83 -0.31
C ILE A 270 -1.65 -13.83 0.77
N VAL A 271 -1.30 -14.31 1.95
CA VAL A 271 -2.17 -14.22 3.11
C VAL A 271 -2.12 -12.82 3.72
N SER A 272 -3.29 -12.28 4.08
CA SER A 272 -3.40 -11.01 4.80
C SER A 272 -4.76 -10.90 5.50
N THR A 273 -4.95 -9.78 6.19
CA THR A 273 -6.15 -9.41 6.94
C THR A 273 -7.36 -9.19 6.03
N LEU A 274 -8.55 -9.57 6.50
CA LEU A 274 -9.83 -9.32 5.85
C LEU A 274 -10.83 -8.76 6.89
N PRO A 275 -11.84 -7.98 6.46
CA PRO A 275 -12.86 -7.44 7.35
C PRO A 275 -13.48 -8.47 8.31
N GLY A 276 -13.86 -8.01 9.50
CA GLY A 276 -14.46 -8.84 10.54
C GLY A 276 -13.46 -9.68 11.33
N GLY A 277 -12.20 -9.26 11.38
CA GLY A 277 -11.13 -9.98 12.08
C GLY A 277 -10.68 -11.27 11.38
N GLN A 278 -10.95 -11.40 10.08
CA GLN A 278 -10.65 -12.60 9.30
C GLN A 278 -9.28 -12.50 8.63
N MET A 279 -8.81 -13.63 8.11
CA MET A 279 -7.59 -13.72 7.29
C MET A 279 -7.92 -14.47 6.02
N GLY A 280 -7.27 -14.14 4.90
CA GLY A 280 -7.41 -14.91 3.66
C GLY A 280 -6.35 -14.63 2.62
N TYR A 281 -6.38 -15.39 1.53
CA TYR A 281 -5.41 -15.28 0.46
C TYR A 281 -5.95 -14.47 -0.71
N LEU A 282 -5.17 -13.53 -1.22
CA LEU A 282 -5.44 -12.90 -2.51
C LEU A 282 -4.23 -13.04 -3.44
N SER A 283 -4.48 -12.89 -4.74
CA SER A 283 -3.43 -12.89 -5.76
C SER A 283 -3.57 -11.69 -6.68
N GLY A 284 -2.47 -10.98 -6.92
CA GLY A 284 -2.42 -9.84 -7.83
C GLY A 284 -1.17 -8.99 -7.62
N THR A 285 -0.86 -8.14 -8.61
CA THR A 285 0.09 -7.03 -8.43
C THR A 285 -0.36 -6.07 -7.33
N SER A 286 -1.66 -6.02 -7.03
CA SER A 286 -2.24 -5.34 -5.87
C SER A 286 -1.76 -5.86 -4.53
N MET A 287 -1.33 -7.13 -4.43
CA MET A 287 -0.70 -7.72 -3.23
C MET A 287 0.81 -7.53 -3.26
N ALA A 288 1.42 -7.44 -4.44
CA ALA A 288 2.85 -7.17 -4.59
C ALA A 288 3.23 -5.72 -4.23
N ALA A 289 2.42 -4.74 -4.64
CA ALA A 289 2.62 -3.33 -4.32
C ALA A 289 2.78 -3.06 -2.80
N PRO A 290 1.91 -3.56 -1.89
CA PRO A 290 2.05 -3.28 -0.47
C PRO A 290 3.29 -3.91 0.18
N PHE A 291 3.89 -4.96 -0.38
CA PHE A 291 5.21 -5.42 0.07
C PHE A 291 6.27 -4.33 -0.13
N VAL A 292 6.27 -3.69 -1.30
CA VAL A 292 7.20 -2.61 -1.63
C VAL A 292 6.87 -1.33 -0.86
N SER A 293 5.59 -1.07 -0.60
CA SER A 293 5.15 0.04 0.26
C SER A 293 5.67 -0.12 1.69
N GLY A 294 5.52 -1.32 2.27
CA GLY A 294 6.08 -1.64 3.58
C GLY A 294 7.61 -1.57 3.58
N ALA A 295 8.29 -2.11 2.56
CA ALA A 295 9.73 -2.01 2.44
C ALA A 295 10.21 -0.55 2.36
N SER A 296 9.51 0.29 1.61
CA SER A 296 9.76 1.74 1.53
C SER A 296 9.58 2.39 2.90
N ALA A 297 8.57 1.99 3.69
CA ALA A 297 8.38 2.47 5.04
C ALA A 297 9.50 2.05 6.00
N LEU A 298 10.00 0.81 5.89
CA LEU A 298 11.17 0.36 6.66
C LEU A 298 12.40 1.22 6.36
N LEU A 299 12.70 1.40 5.07
CA LEU A 299 13.85 2.15 4.60
C LEU A 299 13.78 3.64 4.99
N LEU A 300 12.62 4.27 4.82
CA LEU A 300 12.40 5.67 5.21
C LEU A 300 12.39 5.85 6.73
N GLY A 301 11.95 4.86 7.50
CA GLY A 301 12.04 4.90 8.97
C GLY A 301 13.48 4.89 9.46
N ALA A 302 14.37 4.19 8.75
CA ALA A 302 15.79 4.14 9.07
C ALA A 302 16.58 5.33 8.47
N VAL A 303 16.19 5.82 7.30
CA VAL A 303 16.84 6.94 6.58
C VAL A 303 15.80 8.00 6.19
N PRO A 304 15.33 8.83 7.14
CA PRO A 304 14.18 9.72 6.94
C PRO A 304 14.31 10.72 5.80
N ASP A 305 15.55 11.12 5.49
CA ASP A 305 15.86 12.13 4.48
C ASP A 305 15.97 11.59 3.05
N ALA A 306 15.94 10.26 2.87
CA ALA A 306 16.01 9.64 1.56
C ALA A 306 14.89 10.12 0.63
N THR A 307 15.25 10.34 -0.63
CA THR A 307 14.31 10.67 -1.71
C THR A 307 13.71 9.39 -2.31
N PRO A 308 12.55 9.47 -2.99
CA PRO A 308 11.96 8.32 -3.66
C PRO A 308 12.89 7.66 -4.68
N ALA A 309 13.66 8.46 -5.42
CA ALA A 309 14.65 7.95 -6.36
C ALA A 309 15.75 7.13 -5.66
N GLN A 310 16.22 7.57 -4.49
CA GLN A 310 17.23 6.84 -3.70
C GLN A 310 16.66 5.55 -3.10
N VAL A 311 15.41 5.57 -2.59
CA VAL A 311 14.72 4.35 -2.14
C VAL A 311 14.57 3.36 -3.29
N ARG A 312 14.10 3.81 -4.45
CA ARG A 312 13.98 2.96 -5.66
C ARG A 312 15.34 2.38 -6.07
N GLN A 313 16.40 3.18 -6.05
CA GLN A 313 17.73 2.73 -6.41
C GLN A 313 18.29 1.71 -5.41
N ALA A 314 18.05 1.88 -4.11
CA ALA A 314 18.44 0.90 -3.10
C ALA A 314 17.75 -0.44 -3.31
N LEU A 315 16.44 -0.43 -3.55
CA LEU A 315 15.65 -1.63 -3.86
C LEU A 315 16.10 -2.31 -5.16
N TYR A 316 16.59 -1.55 -6.15
CA TYR A 316 17.15 -2.09 -7.38
C TYR A 316 18.47 -2.80 -7.14
N ASN A 317 19.37 -2.16 -6.41
CA ASN A 317 20.72 -2.68 -6.16
C ASN A 317 20.69 -3.96 -5.32
N SER A 318 19.73 -4.06 -4.41
CA SER A 318 19.58 -5.20 -3.52
C SER A 318 18.71 -6.33 -4.09
N ALA A 319 18.12 -6.16 -5.28
CA ALA A 319 17.16 -7.11 -5.82
C ALA A 319 17.77 -8.50 -6.05
N PHE A 320 16.96 -9.54 -5.83
CA PHE A 320 17.28 -10.89 -6.28
C PHE A 320 17.12 -10.96 -7.81
N HIS A 321 18.24 -11.00 -8.53
CA HIS A 321 18.25 -10.98 -9.99
C HIS A 321 18.00 -12.36 -10.62
N SER A 322 17.24 -12.36 -11.71
CA SER A 322 17.04 -13.53 -12.55
C SER A 322 16.75 -13.10 -13.98
N MET A 323 17.29 -13.83 -14.95
CA MET A 323 17.06 -13.57 -16.38
C MET A 323 15.58 -13.75 -16.79
N ASN A 324 14.76 -14.36 -15.94
CA ASN A 324 13.34 -14.58 -16.18
C ASN A 324 12.47 -13.36 -15.80
N TYR A 325 13.04 -12.35 -15.16
CA TYR A 325 12.29 -11.16 -14.76
C TYR A 325 12.33 -10.08 -15.84
N LEU A 326 11.14 -9.78 -16.38
CA LEU A 326 10.93 -8.79 -17.44
C LEU A 326 10.58 -7.41 -16.87
N ASN A 327 11.42 -6.89 -15.98
CA ASN A 327 11.29 -5.57 -15.36
C ASN A 327 12.61 -4.80 -15.38
N ALA A 328 12.59 -3.52 -15.00
CA ALA A 328 13.75 -2.63 -15.08
C ALA A 328 14.93 -3.07 -14.21
N SER A 329 14.68 -3.59 -13.01
CA SER A 329 15.73 -4.17 -12.15
C SER A 329 16.16 -5.58 -12.55
N GLN A 330 15.46 -6.25 -13.48
CA GLN A 330 15.63 -7.68 -13.77
C GLN A 330 15.59 -8.54 -12.50
N GLY A 331 14.75 -8.14 -11.55
CA GLY A 331 14.82 -8.61 -10.18
C GLY A 331 13.52 -8.55 -9.40
N ARG A 332 13.45 -9.41 -8.39
CA ARG A 332 12.42 -9.42 -7.35
C ARG A 332 13.02 -8.81 -6.09
N MET A 333 12.23 -8.06 -5.33
CA MET A 333 12.67 -7.35 -4.13
C MET A 333 13.31 -8.30 -3.11
N ASP A 334 14.47 -7.90 -2.62
CA ASP A 334 15.21 -8.54 -1.54
C ASP A 334 15.81 -7.43 -0.68
N LEU A 335 15.55 -7.48 0.62
CA LEU A 335 15.88 -6.41 1.56
C LEU A 335 17.20 -6.65 2.29
N ALA A 336 17.87 -7.77 2.07
CA ALA A 336 19.06 -8.17 2.82
C ALA A 336 20.17 -7.12 2.83
N SER A 337 20.40 -6.43 1.71
CA SER A 337 21.37 -5.33 1.60
C SER A 337 20.73 -3.94 1.42
N ALA A 338 19.42 -3.85 1.21
CA ALA A 338 18.74 -2.63 0.78
C ALA A 338 19.02 -1.42 1.70
N LEU A 339 19.05 -1.64 3.01
CA LEU A 339 19.33 -0.57 3.97
C LEU A 339 20.79 -0.08 3.90
N ASN A 340 21.75 -1.01 3.75
CA ASN A 340 23.16 -0.65 3.60
C ASN A 340 23.39 0.09 2.28
N ASP A 341 22.76 -0.37 1.21
CA ASP A 341 22.79 0.29 -0.10
C ASP A 341 22.20 1.70 -0.01
N LEU A 342 21.10 1.88 0.72
CA LEU A 342 20.50 3.19 0.93
C LEU A 342 21.41 4.14 1.70
N HIS A 343 22.05 3.70 2.79
CA HIS A 343 23.03 4.52 3.50
C HIS A 343 24.17 4.96 2.57
N ALA A 344 24.71 4.05 1.75
CA ALA A 344 25.77 4.36 0.80
C ALA A 344 25.31 5.38 -0.27
N ILE A 345 24.07 5.27 -0.76
CA ILE A 345 23.49 6.20 -1.75
C ILE A 345 23.27 7.60 -1.16
N VAL A 346 22.81 7.70 0.10
CA VAL A 346 22.56 8.99 0.77
C VAL A 346 23.86 9.62 1.27
N GLY A 347 24.90 8.82 1.51
CA GLY A 347 26.21 9.27 2.01
C GLY A 347 26.30 9.28 3.54
N HIS A 348 25.63 8.33 4.20
CA HIS A 348 25.67 8.13 5.65
C HIS A 348 26.68 7.06 6.08
#